data_AF-A0ABD6WLM4-F1
#
_entry.id   AF-A0ABD6WLM4-F1
#
_cell.length_a   1.000
_cell.length_b   1.000
_cell.length_c   1.000
_cell.angle_alpha   90.00
_cell.angle_beta   90.00
_cell.angle_gamma   90.00
#
_symmetry.space_group_name_H-M   'P 1'
#
loop_
_entity.id
_entity.type
_entity.pdbx_description
1 polymer ?
#
loop_
_entity_poly.entity_id
_entity_poly.type
_entity_poly.pdbx_seq_one_letter_code
_entity_poly.pdbx_strand_id
1 'polypeptide(L)'
;MTPLVEPGPPLTAAERERFARQIRLGPIGELGQRRLRNARVLILGAGGIGSPVITALAAAGVGRLGIVDGDVVELSNLARQTAHDDSSVGRSKAESAAATARRLSPGIDARAFPVSLTSANVDSLVADWDVVVDGFDTFGARYLASDATTRARIPHVWGSALGFDGQLSTFWAAAPGGGVTLRALHPEAEDAGDSCASVGVLGALCAMIGSAMAAEVMKLVTGAGEPLFGRVLVHDALDASWAELPLERRVPPVPERRGAAASITAAQLRERLAGPTPPTVVDLREDDEDRSVAVPGAVRMPMSRFDPAALPTGPLVLHCASGVRSRLAAERAAAAGVTSDSLDGGMATWAR
;
A
#
# COMPACT_ATOMS: atom_id res chain seq x y z
N MET A 1 -4.06 26.71 0.10
CA MET A 1 -5.27 25.87 -0.09
C MET A 1 -6.18 25.89 1.14
N THR A 2 -7.46 25.50 1.01
CA THR A 2 -8.33 25.24 2.19
C THR A 2 -7.84 23.98 2.91
N PRO A 3 -7.68 23.99 4.24
CA PRO A 3 -7.29 22.81 5.01
C PRO A 3 -8.32 21.68 4.86
N LEU A 4 -7.86 20.42 4.83
CA LEU A 4 -8.78 19.27 4.79
C LEU A 4 -9.51 19.02 6.10
N VAL A 5 -8.85 19.35 7.21
CA VAL A 5 -9.30 18.96 8.55
C VAL A 5 -9.65 20.20 9.35
N GLU A 6 -10.82 20.19 9.98
CA GLU A 6 -11.20 21.23 10.94
C GLU A 6 -10.38 21.09 12.23
N PRO A 7 -10.06 22.20 12.90
CA PRO A 7 -9.25 22.16 14.11
C PRO A 7 -9.99 21.41 15.22
N GLY A 8 -9.30 20.46 15.85
CA GLY A 8 -9.82 19.75 17.02
C GLY A 8 -9.93 20.64 18.27
N PRO A 9 -10.20 20.07 19.45
CA PRO A 9 -10.28 20.82 20.70
C PRO A 9 -8.97 21.57 21.01
N PRO A 10 -9.01 22.60 21.87
CA PRO A 10 -7.81 23.29 22.34
C PRO A 10 -6.73 22.31 22.83
N LEU A 11 -5.47 22.66 22.60
CA LEU A 11 -4.35 21.87 23.08
C LEU A 11 -4.25 21.96 24.60
N THR A 12 -3.80 20.87 25.22
CA THR A 12 -3.37 20.87 26.62
C THR A 12 -2.05 21.62 26.78
N ALA A 13 -1.67 21.93 28.02
CA ALA A 13 -0.37 22.55 28.29
C ALA A 13 0.81 21.66 27.83
N ALA A 14 0.72 20.35 28.09
CA ALA A 14 1.73 19.38 27.67
C ALA A 14 1.84 19.26 26.14
N GLU A 15 0.71 19.30 25.41
CA GLU A 15 0.72 19.33 23.94
C GLU A 15 1.34 20.63 23.41
N ARG A 16 1.01 21.79 24.00
CA ARG A 16 1.64 23.07 23.62
C ARG A 16 3.15 23.06 23.84
N GLU A 17 3.62 22.48 24.95
CA GLU A 17 5.05 22.35 25.23
C GLU A 17 5.73 21.41 24.21
N ARG A 18 5.16 20.22 24.00
CA ARG A 18 5.69 19.22 23.05
C ARG A 18 5.79 19.78 21.63
N PHE A 19 4.77 20.50 21.17
CA PHE A 19 4.69 21.03 19.80
C PHE A 19 5.12 22.49 19.69
N ALA A 20 5.74 23.06 20.73
CA ALA A 20 6.05 24.50 20.79
C ALA A 20 6.85 25.00 19.57
N ARG A 21 7.80 24.21 19.06
CA ARG A 21 8.60 24.57 17.88
C ARG A 21 7.77 24.60 16.60
N GLN A 22 6.83 23.66 16.46
CA GLN A 22 5.94 23.56 15.30
C GLN A 22 4.86 24.64 15.33
N ILE A 23 4.29 24.93 16.51
CA ILE A 23 3.29 25.98 16.72
C ILE A 23 3.84 27.37 16.39
N ARG A 24 5.14 27.61 16.60
CA ARG A 24 5.80 28.89 16.25
C ARG A 24 5.88 29.14 14.74
N LEU A 25 5.73 28.11 13.92
CA LEU A 25 5.73 28.28 12.46
C LEU A 25 4.41 28.92 12.05
N GLY A 26 4.44 30.19 11.64
CA GLY A 26 3.26 31.00 11.31
C GLY A 26 2.22 30.30 10.42
N PRO A 27 2.61 29.62 9.33
CA PRO A 27 1.67 28.87 8.49
C PRO A 27 0.94 27.71 9.18
N ILE A 28 1.54 27.10 10.21
CA ILE A 28 0.92 26.02 10.99
C ILE A 28 0.16 26.63 12.17
N GLY A 29 0.87 27.32 13.09
CA GLY A 29 0.27 27.92 14.27
C GLY A 29 -0.40 26.91 15.22
N GLU A 30 -1.09 27.42 16.23
CA GLU A 30 -1.89 26.57 17.14
C GLU A 30 -3.09 25.95 16.40
N LEU A 31 -3.66 26.66 15.43
CA LEU A 31 -4.78 26.16 14.64
C LEU A 31 -4.38 24.94 13.80
N GLY A 32 -3.26 24.99 13.08
CA GLY A 32 -2.75 23.86 12.30
C GLY A 32 -2.36 22.68 13.20
N GLN A 33 -1.78 22.93 14.38
CA GLN A 33 -1.51 21.85 15.33
C GLN A 33 -2.79 21.15 15.80
N ARG A 34 -3.87 21.91 16.04
CA ARG A 34 -5.18 21.35 16.38
C ARG A 34 -5.80 20.57 15.22
N ARG A 35 -5.53 20.95 13.97
CA ARG A 35 -5.92 20.17 12.78
C ARG A 35 -5.17 18.84 12.71
N LEU A 36 -3.85 18.85 12.92
CA LEU A 36 -3.05 17.62 12.99
C LEU A 36 -3.59 16.69 14.08
N ARG A 37 -3.86 17.21 15.27
CA ARG A 37 -4.47 16.45 16.37
C ARG A 37 -5.84 15.84 16.03
N ASN A 38 -6.60 16.45 15.11
CA ASN A 38 -7.91 15.95 14.70
C ASN A 38 -7.85 15.03 13.46
N ALA A 39 -6.70 15.01 12.77
CA ALA A 39 -6.54 14.31 11.50
C ALA A 39 -6.42 12.79 11.67
N ARG A 40 -6.91 12.09 10.67
CA ARG A 40 -6.89 10.64 10.50
C ARG A 40 -6.13 10.33 9.23
N VAL A 41 -4.98 9.67 9.36
CA VAL A 41 -4.13 9.31 8.24
C VAL A 41 -4.00 7.79 8.16
N LEU A 42 -4.32 7.22 6.99
CA LEU A 42 -4.08 5.81 6.70
C LEU A 42 -2.74 5.66 5.98
N ILE A 43 -1.84 4.85 6.52
CA ILE A 43 -0.59 4.45 5.89
C ILE A 43 -0.73 3.03 5.38
N LEU A 44 -0.54 2.88 4.07
CA LEU A 44 -0.53 1.61 3.35
C LEU A 44 0.92 1.18 3.16
N GLY A 45 1.34 0.15 3.88
CA GLY A 45 2.72 -0.33 3.95
C GLY A 45 3.52 0.32 5.09
N ALA A 46 4.11 -0.50 5.95
CA ALA A 46 5.00 -0.11 7.04
C ALA A 46 6.49 -0.36 6.71
N GLY A 47 6.80 -0.57 5.42
CA GLY A 47 8.14 -0.85 4.91
C GLY A 47 9.08 0.36 4.89
N GLY A 48 10.01 0.39 3.92
CA GLY A 48 11.10 1.37 3.88
C GLY A 48 10.63 2.83 3.86
N ILE A 49 9.63 3.15 3.02
CA ILE A 49 9.06 4.50 2.91
C ILE A 49 7.98 4.75 3.99
N GLY A 50 7.15 3.74 4.29
CA GLY A 50 6.09 3.87 5.30
C GLY A 50 6.60 4.11 6.72
N SER A 51 7.70 3.45 7.09
CA SER A 51 8.36 3.61 8.41
C SER A 51 8.67 5.08 8.78
N PRO A 52 9.39 5.86 7.96
CA PRO A 52 9.66 7.27 8.21
C PRO A 52 8.39 8.14 8.18
N VAL A 53 7.39 7.82 7.34
CA VAL A 53 6.08 8.51 7.37
C VAL A 53 5.43 8.35 8.74
N ILE A 54 5.35 7.12 9.25
CA ILE A 54 4.69 6.79 10.53
C ILE A 54 5.38 7.53 11.68
N THR A 55 6.70 7.47 11.74
CA THR A 55 7.46 8.12 12.82
C THR A 55 7.35 9.65 12.76
N ALA A 56 7.44 10.25 11.56
CA ALA A 56 7.30 11.68 11.37
C ALA A 56 5.91 12.20 11.72
N LEU A 57 4.84 11.54 11.25
CA LEU A 57 3.46 11.97 11.54
C LEU A 57 3.07 11.77 13.00
N ALA A 58 3.52 10.68 13.64
CA ALA A 58 3.32 10.48 15.06
C ALA A 58 4.01 11.59 15.88
N ALA A 59 5.27 11.91 15.54
CA ALA A 59 6.03 12.98 16.20
C ALA A 59 5.44 14.37 15.93
N ALA A 60 4.86 14.60 14.76
CA ALA A 60 4.20 15.87 14.39
C ALA A 60 2.84 16.08 15.11
N GLY A 61 2.32 15.05 15.79
CA GLY A 61 1.09 15.13 16.56
C GLY A 61 -0.18 14.87 15.74
N VAL A 62 -0.11 14.06 14.69
CA VAL A 62 -1.32 13.53 14.03
C VAL A 62 -2.13 12.72 15.06
N GLY A 63 -3.44 12.93 15.10
CA GLY A 63 -4.31 12.33 16.13
C GLY A 63 -4.54 10.83 15.99
N ARG A 64 -4.75 10.37 14.74
CA ARG A 64 -5.02 8.96 14.44
C ARG A 64 -4.21 8.49 13.25
N LEU A 65 -3.50 7.36 13.42
CA LEU A 65 -2.81 6.66 12.34
C LEU A 65 -3.40 5.27 12.18
N GLY A 66 -3.86 4.94 10.98
CA GLY A 66 -4.12 3.56 10.57
C GLY A 66 -2.91 3.02 9.84
N ILE A 67 -2.42 1.84 10.18
CA ILE A 67 -1.22 1.25 9.58
C ILE A 67 -1.60 -0.12 9.03
N VAL A 68 -1.57 -0.26 7.70
CA VAL A 68 -1.91 -1.50 7.00
C VAL A 68 -0.63 -2.15 6.48
N ASP A 69 -0.34 -3.36 6.95
CA ASP A 69 0.77 -4.17 6.44
C ASP A 69 0.51 -5.65 6.74
N GLY A 70 0.67 -6.52 5.74
CA GLY A 70 0.41 -7.95 5.87
C GLY A 70 1.65 -8.77 6.28
N ASP A 71 2.83 -8.15 6.29
CA ASP A 71 4.09 -8.85 6.50
C ASP A 71 4.52 -8.88 7.97
N VAL A 72 5.55 -9.68 8.23
CA VAL A 72 6.31 -9.70 9.48
C VAL A 72 7.65 -8.99 9.33
N VAL A 73 8.18 -8.48 10.44
CA VAL A 73 9.49 -7.84 10.47
C VAL A 73 10.59 -8.90 10.31
N GLU A 74 11.49 -8.69 9.35
CA GLU A 74 12.69 -9.52 9.15
C GLU A 74 13.98 -8.74 9.45
N LEU A 75 15.06 -9.44 9.79
CA LEU A 75 16.36 -8.81 10.06
C LEU A 75 16.86 -7.96 8.86
N SER A 76 16.67 -8.46 7.64
CA SER A 76 17.03 -7.78 6.38
C SER A 76 16.30 -6.44 6.18
N ASN A 77 15.21 -6.22 6.91
CA ASN A 77 14.39 -5.02 6.82
C ASN A 77 14.98 -3.85 7.62
N LEU A 78 15.69 -4.15 8.71
CA LEU A 78 16.12 -3.14 9.70
C LEU A 78 17.11 -2.12 9.14
N ALA A 79 17.79 -2.43 8.05
CA ALA A 79 18.68 -1.49 7.35
C ALA A 79 17.95 -0.26 6.75
N ARG A 80 16.61 -0.32 6.60
CA ARG A 80 15.82 0.76 5.98
C ARG A 80 14.45 1.03 6.61
N GLN A 81 13.94 0.13 7.45
CA GLN A 81 12.59 0.25 8.02
C GLN A 81 12.65 0.78 9.46
N THR A 82 12.80 2.10 9.59
CA THR A 82 13.10 2.79 10.86
C THR A 82 11.98 2.78 11.91
N ALA A 83 10.78 2.29 11.58
CA ALA A 83 9.72 2.08 12.56
C ALA A 83 9.89 0.77 13.36
N HIS A 84 10.85 -0.06 12.97
CA HIS A 84 11.13 -1.38 13.53
C HIS A 84 12.53 -1.42 14.15
N ASP A 85 12.72 -2.36 15.07
CA ASP A 85 14.00 -2.61 15.75
C ASP A 85 14.23 -4.13 15.91
N ASP A 86 15.41 -4.52 16.41
CA ASP A 86 15.77 -5.93 16.63
C ASP A 86 14.76 -6.68 17.50
N SER A 87 14.13 -6.01 18.48
CA SER A 87 13.13 -6.63 19.36
C SER A 87 11.81 -6.93 18.65
N SER A 88 11.64 -6.40 17.44
CA SER A 88 10.43 -6.56 16.64
C SER A 88 10.50 -7.66 15.59
N VAL A 89 11.68 -8.27 15.37
CA VAL A 89 11.85 -9.36 14.40
C VAL A 89 10.88 -10.52 14.70
N GLY A 90 10.17 -10.98 13.66
CA GLY A 90 9.14 -12.01 13.74
C GLY A 90 7.75 -11.51 14.13
N ARG A 91 7.58 -10.24 14.51
CA ARG A 91 6.26 -9.63 14.79
C ARG A 91 5.66 -9.02 13.52
N SER A 92 4.33 -8.83 13.51
CA SER A 92 3.66 -8.11 12.42
C SER A 92 4.26 -6.69 12.26
N LYS A 93 4.54 -6.29 11.02
CA LYS A 93 5.01 -4.93 10.71
C LYS A 93 3.99 -3.88 11.14
N ALA A 94 2.70 -4.11 10.86
CA ALA A 94 1.63 -3.18 11.24
C ALA A 94 1.57 -2.96 12.76
N GLU A 95 1.66 -4.03 13.55
CA GLU A 95 1.64 -3.95 15.01
C GLU A 95 2.90 -3.31 15.58
N SER A 96 4.07 -3.67 15.03
CA SER A 96 5.37 -3.08 15.41
C SER A 96 5.39 -1.57 15.17
N ALA A 97 4.97 -1.14 13.98
CA ALA A 97 4.89 0.28 13.62
C ALA A 97 3.87 1.04 14.48
N ALA A 98 2.70 0.46 14.77
CA ALA A 98 1.72 1.07 15.67
C ALA A 98 2.25 1.23 17.09
N ALA A 99 3.01 0.25 17.60
CA ALA A 99 3.68 0.35 18.89
C ALA A 99 4.73 1.48 18.90
N THR A 100 5.50 1.63 17.83
CA THR A 100 6.44 2.75 17.66
C THR A 100 5.74 4.10 17.63
N ALA A 101 4.62 4.24 16.91
CA ALA A 101 3.84 5.48 16.89
C ALA A 101 3.36 5.88 18.30
N ARG A 102 2.81 4.92 19.07
CA ARG A 102 2.38 5.17 20.46
C ARG A 102 3.54 5.51 21.41
N ARG A 103 4.73 4.93 21.18
CA ARG A 103 5.94 5.26 21.94
C ARG A 103 6.37 6.71 21.69
N LEU A 104 6.31 7.17 20.44
CA LEU A 104 6.66 8.54 20.07
C LEU A 104 5.63 9.57 20.58
N SER A 105 4.35 9.23 20.49
CA SER A 105 3.25 10.09 20.90
C SER A 105 2.22 9.31 21.74
N PRO A 106 2.35 9.30 23.08
CA PRO A 106 1.48 8.49 23.95
C PRO A 106 -0.03 8.77 23.85
N GLY A 107 -0.44 9.92 23.31
CA GLY A 107 -1.84 10.28 23.11
C GLY A 107 -2.44 9.92 21.74
N ILE A 108 -1.65 9.30 20.85
CA ILE A 108 -2.10 8.98 19.49
C ILE A 108 -3.01 7.74 19.44
N ASP A 109 -4.07 7.79 18.64
CA ASP A 109 -4.86 6.61 18.27
C ASP A 109 -4.17 5.91 17.09
N ALA A 110 -3.11 5.14 17.37
CA ALA A 110 -2.47 4.29 16.37
C ALA A 110 -3.21 2.94 16.27
N ARG A 111 -3.63 2.52 15.08
CA ARG A 111 -4.32 1.25 14.83
C ARG A 111 -3.55 0.42 13.80
N ALA A 112 -3.30 -0.83 14.13
CA ALA A 112 -2.68 -1.78 13.24
C ALA A 112 -3.74 -2.60 12.50
N PHE A 113 -3.56 -2.77 11.20
CA PHE A 113 -4.34 -3.65 10.34
C PHE A 113 -3.38 -4.66 9.72
N PRO A 114 -3.15 -5.83 10.39
CA PRO A 114 -2.20 -6.84 9.96
C PRO A 114 -2.77 -7.67 8.79
N VAL A 115 -3.06 -7.00 7.67
CA VAL A 115 -3.69 -7.58 6.48
C VAL A 115 -2.98 -7.10 5.22
N SER A 116 -2.86 -7.98 4.23
CA SER A 116 -2.45 -7.60 2.89
C SER A 116 -3.54 -6.75 2.22
N LEU A 117 -3.13 -5.76 1.42
CA LEU A 117 -4.06 -4.96 0.64
C LEU A 117 -4.59 -5.77 -0.54
N THR A 118 -5.91 -5.89 -0.67
CA THR A 118 -6.55 -6.64 -1.75
C THR A 118 -7.68 -5.84 -2.36
N SER A 119 -8.12 -6.23 -3.56
CA SER A 119 -9.31 -5.64 -4.20
C SER A 119 -10.59 -5.82 -3.39
N ALA A 120 -10.65 -6.80 -2.49
CA ALA A 120 -11.80 -7.08 -1.64
C ALA A 120 -11.87 -6.18 -0.39
N ASN A 121 -10.73 -5.74 0.16
CA ASN A 121 -10.70 -4.98 1.42
C ASN A 121 -10.38 -3.49 1.25
N VAL A 122 -9.69 -3.09 0.18
CA VAL A 122 -9.09 -1.75 0.09
C VAL A 122 -10.13 -0.62 0.19
N ASP A 123 -11.31 -0.77 -0.41
CA ASP A 123 -12.33 0.30 -0.37
C ASP A 123 -12.85 0.53 1.06
N SER A 124 -13.02 -0.57 1.81
CA SER A 124 -13.40 -0.48 3.22
C SER A 124 -12.28 0.05 4.11
N LEU A 125 -11.02 -0.24 3.76
CA LEU A 125 -9.86 0.23 4.50
C LEU A 125 -9.64 1.74 4.31
N VAL A 126 -9.79 2.26 3.09
CA VAL A 126 -9.60 3.69 2.79
C VAL A 126 -10.77 4.56 3.23
N ALA A 127 -11.93 3.98 3.54
CA ALA A 127 -13.08 4.73 4.02
C ALA A 127 -12.78 5.47 5.34
N ASP A 128 -13.37 6.65 5.52
CA ASP A 128 -13.33 7.46 6.76
C ASP A 128 -11.98 8.06 7.17
N TRP A 129 -10.99 8.06 6.26
CA TRP A 129 -9.69 8.72 6.45
C TRP A 129 -9.63 10.07 5.73
N ASP A 130 -8.90 11.03 6.30
CA ASP A 130 -8.73 12.36 5.70
C ASP A 130 -7.69 12.34 4.59
N VAL A 131 -6.64 11.51 4.76
CA VAL A 131 -5.53 11.34 3.81
C VAL A 131 -5.07 9.88 3.82
N VAL A 132 -4.77 9.33 2.65
CA VAL A 132 -4.13 8.03 2.49
C VAL A 132 -2.69 8.24 2.01
N VAL A 133 -1.75 7.51 2.59
CA VAL A 133 -0.33 7.52 2.24
C VAL A 133 0.06 6.13 1.74
N ASP A 134 0.69 6.07 0.58
CA ASP A 134 1.11 4.83 -0.07
C ASP A 134 2.62 4.64 0.03
N GLY A 135 3.00 3.76 0.95
CA GLY A 135 4.37 3.30 1.18
C GLY A 135 4.62 1.88 0.69
N PHE A 136 3.74 1.32 -0.16
CA PHE A 136 3.97 0.00 -0.76
C PHE A 136 5.03 0.06 -1.88
N ASP A 137 5.75 -1.03 -2.05
CA ASP A 137 6.82 -1.20 -3.03
C ASP A 137 6.42 -2.09 -4.23
N THR A 138 5.14 -2.49 -4.32
CA THR A 138 4.61 -3.26 -5.44
C THR A 138 3.63 -2.45 -6.28
N PHE A 139 3.74 -2.58 -7.61
CA PHE A 139 2.87 -1.88 -8.55
C PHE A 139 1.38 -2.18 -8.30
N GLY A 140 1.01 -3.45 -8.15
CA GLY A 140 -0.39 -3.85 -7.93
C GLY A 140 -1.03 -3.17 -6.73
N ALA A 141 -0.34 -3.11 -5.58
CA ALA A 141 -0.85 -2.47 -4.38
C ALA A 141 -1.01 -0.95 -4.56
N ARG A 142 -0.07 -0.29 -5.26
CA ARG A 142 -0.11 1.15 -5.56
C ARG A 142 -1.33 1.53 -6.41
N TYR A 143 -1.63 0.74 -7.45
CA TYR A 143 -2.82 0.97 -8.27
C TYR A 143 -4.11 0.67 -7.50
N LEU A 144 -4.16 -0.40 -6.70
CA LEU A 144 -5.32 -0.68 -5.84
C LEU A 144 -5.61 0.48 -4.88
N ALA A 145 -4.58 1.04 -4.25
CA ALA A 145 -4.68 2.19 -3.36
C ALA A 145 -5.13 3.46 -4.10
N SER A 146 -4.50 3.77 -5.25
CA SER A 146 -4.83 4.96 -6.03
C SER A 146 -6.25 4.91 -6.61
N ASP A 147 -6.68 3.75 -7.09
CA ASP A 147 -8.03 3.56 -7.63
C ASP A 147 -9.09 3.67 -6.54
N ALA A 148 -8.82 3.13 -5.35
CA ALA A 148 -9.73 3.23 -4.20
C ALA A 148 -9.86 4.66 -3.69
N THR A 149 -8.75 5.38 -3.54
CA THR A 149 -8.75 6.80 -3.14
C THR A 149 -9.38 7.71 -4.19
N THR A 150 -9.21 7.39 -5.49
CA THR A 150 -9.90 8.08 -6.58
C THR A 150 -11.42 7.94 -6.46
N ARG A 151 -11.94 6.72 -6.23
CA ARG A 151 -13.38 6.49 -6.03
C ARG A 151 -13.90 7.15 -4.75
N ALA A 152 -13.14 7.05 -3.66
CA ALA A 152 -13.49 7.66 -2.37
C ALA A 152 -13.33 9.20 -2.36
N ARG A 153 -12.68 9.77 -3.38
CA ARG A 153 -12.31 11.19 -3.47
C ARG A 153 -11.47 11.65 -2.27
N ILE A 154 -10.58 10.79 -1.79
CA ILE A 154 -9.65 11.07 -0.69
C ILE A 154 -8.27 11.37 -1.29
N PRO A 155 -7.50 12.35 -0.76
CA PRO A 155 -6.13 12.59 -1.15
C PRO A 155 -5.22 11.38 -0.92
N HIS A 156 -4.38 11.08 -1.90
CA HIS A 156 -3.42 9.99 -1.95
C HIS A 156 -2.01 10.56 -2.09
N VAL A 157 -1.24 10.51 -1.02
CA VAL A 157 0.19 10.87 -1.02
C VAL A 157 0.97 9.63 -1.42
N TRP A 158 1.68 9.71 -2.53
CA TRP A 158 2.40 8.59 -3.13
C TRP A 158 3.89 8.87 -3.15
N GLY A 159 4.69 7.83 -2.92
CA GLY A 159 6.12 7.87 -3.16
C GLY A 159 6.69 6.54 -3.61
N SER A 160 7.83 6.60 -4.29
CA SER A 160 8.57 5.44 -4.77
C SER A 160 10.06 5.67 -4.54
N ALA A 161 10.81 4.58 -4.33
CA ALA A 161 12.27 4.59 -4.23
C ALA A 161 12.80 3.30 -4.82
N LEU A 162 13.81 3.37 -5.68
CA LEU A 162 14.50 2.22 -6.27
C LEU A 162 15.96 2.61 -6.50
N GLY A 163 16.91 1.79 -6.05
CA GLY A 163 18.33 2.14 -6.11
C GLY A 163 18.63 3.46 -5.39
N PHE A 164 18.92 4.50 -6.17
CA PHE A 164 19.20 5.87 -5.72
C PHE A 164 18.16 6.90 -6.15
N ASP A 165 17.13 6.47 -6.89
CA ASP A 165 16.10 7.32 -7.46
C ASP A 165 14.83 7.29 -6.63
N GLY A 166 14.35 8.46 -6.25
CA GLY A 166 13.11 8.66 -5.51
C GLY A 166 12.11 9.51 -6.26
N GLN A 167 10.83 9.25 -6.06
CA GLN A 167 9.74 10.06 -6.59
C GLN A 167 8.69 10.30 -5.53
N LEU A 168 8.06 11.47 -5.52
CA LEU A 168 6.81 11.69 -4.79
C LEU A 168 5.84 12.62 -5.53
N SER A 169 4.56 12.42 -5.27
CA SER A 169 3.49 13.29 -5.74
C SER A 169 2.28 13.17 -4.81
N THR A 170 1.35 14.11 -4.95
CA THR A 170 0.09 14.10 -4.23
C THR A 170 -1.04 14.07 -5.25
N PHE A 171 -1.85 13.02 -5.17
CA PHE A 171 -2.97 12.76 -6.06
C PHE A 171 -4.28 13.03 -5.34
N TRP A 172 -5.24 13.66 -6.02
CA TRP A 172 -6.59 13.81 -5.49
C TRP A 172 -7.56 14.09 -6.65
N ALA A 173 -8.53 13.19 -6.83
CA ALA A 173 -9.54 13.30 -7.88
C ALA A 173 -10.43 14.56 -7.73
N ALA A 174 -10.55 15.09 -6.51
CA ALA A 174 -11.28 16.30 -6.20
C ALA A 174 -10.37 17.50 -5.88
N ALA A 175 -9.10 17.45 -6.31
CA ALA A 175 -8.13 18.52 -6.03
C ALA A 175 -8.63 19.90 -6.50
N PRO A 176 -8.36 20.97 -5.73
CA PRO A 176 -8.57 22.34 -6.18
C PRO A 176 -7.80 22.60 -7.49
N GLY A 177 -8.43 23.25 -8.46
CA GLY A 177 -7.83 23.51 -9.77
C GLY A 177 -7.86 22.31 -10.75
N GLY A 178 -8.61 21.24 -10.44
CA GLY A 178 -8.84 20.09 -11.33
C GLY A 178 -8.24 18.81 -10.79
N GLY A 179 -8.90 17.67 -10.96
CA GLY A 179 -8.43 16.39 -10.39
C GLY A 179 -7.15 15.86 -11.05
N VAL A 180 -6.35 15.13 -10.27
CA VAL A 180 -5.15 14.42 -10.73
C VAL A 180 -5.02 13.11 -9.98
N THR A 181 -4.73 12.01 -10.68
CA THR A 181 -4.59 10.66 -10.10
C THR A 181 -3.28 10.02 -10.53
N LEU A 182 -2.88 8.91 -9.90
CA LEU A 182 -1.68 8.16 -10.33
C LEU A 182 -1.76 7.77 -11.81
N ARG A 183 -2.96 7.48 -12.31
CA ARG A 183 -3.21 7.16 -13.73
C ARG A 183 -2.93 8.32 -14.69
N ALA A 184 -2.87 9.55 -14.19
CA ALA A 184 -2.37 10.66 -15.00
C ALA A 184 -0.88 10.50 -15.31
N LEU A 185 -0.10 10.04 -14.34
CA LEU A 185 1.35 9.83 -14.45
C LEU A 185 1.68 8.50 -15.14
N HIS A 186 1.07 7.41 -14.67
CA HIS A 186 1.25 6.07 -15.19
C HIS A 186 -0.14 5.50 -15.59
N PRO A 187 -0.54 5.57 -16.87
CA PRO A 187 -1.90 5.22 -17.29
C PRO A 187 -2.32 3.78 -16.95
N GLU A 188 -1.41 2.84 -17.14
CA GLU A 188 -1.62 1.41 -16.93
C GLU A 188 -0.60 0.86 -15.94
N ALA A 189 -1.02 -0.16 -15.19
CA ALA A 189 -0.10 -0.90 -14.36
C ALA A 189 0.88 -1.62 -15.29
N GLU A 190 2.15 -1.23 -15.25
CA GLU A 190 3.20 -1.98 -15.93
C GLU A 190 3.29 -3.38 -15.32
N ASP A 191 3.48 -4.39 -16.17
CA ASP A 191 3.82 -5.74 -15.72
C ASP A 191 5.07 -5.69 -14.83
N ALA A 192 5.12 -6.56 -13.83
CA ALA A 192 6.10 -6.56 -12.73
C ALA A 192 7.50 -6.09 -13.15
N GLY A 193 7.80 -4.81 -12.90
CA GLY A 193 9.13 -4.24 -13.05
C GLY A 193 10.07 -4.65 -11.92
N ASP A 194 11.30 -4.15 -11.98
CA ASP A 194 12.30 -4.33 -10.94
C ASP A 194 11.80 -3.88 -9.56
N SER A 195 12.12 -4.65 -8.51
CA SER A 195 11.70 -4.37 -7.14
C SER A 195 12.88 -3.93 -6.27
N CYS A 196 12.60 -3.27 -5.15
CA CYS A 196 13.60 -2.98 -4.12
C CYS A 196 14.37 -4.24 -3.66
N ALA A 197 13.73 -5.41 -3.72
CA ALA A 197 14.34 -6.68 -3.33
C ALA A 197 15.30 -7.23 -4.40
N SER A 198 15.07 -6.92 -5.69
CA SER A 198 15.91 -7.38 -6.79
C SER A 198 17.05 -6.42 -7.13
N VAL A 199 16.82 -5.11 -7.07
CA VAL A 199 17.82 -4.07 -7.38
C VAL A 199 18.53 -3.54 -6.14
N GLY A 200 17.86 -3.58 -4.99
CA GLY A 200 18.30 -2.88 -3.79
C GLY A 200 17.77 -1.44 -3.72
N VAL A 201 17.87 -0.84 -2.52
CA VAL A 201 17.45 0.55 -2.28
C VAL A 201 18.26 1.14 -1.14
N LEU A 202 18.68 2.40 -1.29
CA LEU A 202 19.36 3.13 -0.23
C LEU A 202 18.38 3.45 0.92
N GLY A 203 18.66 2.97 2.13
CA GLY A 203 17.79 3.22 3.29
C GLY A 203 17.59 4.71 3.62
N ALA A 204 18.63 5.54 3.40
CA ALA A 204 18.53 6.98 3.55
C ALA A 204 17.56 7.62 2.52
N LEU A 205 17.52 7.10 1.29
CA LEU A 205 16.55 7.53 0.28
C LEU A 205 15.12 7.24 0.72
N CYS A 206 14.86 6.05 1.26
CA CYS A 206 13.55 5.73 1.83
C CYS A 206 13.14 6.73 2.94
N ALA A 207 14.08 7.09 3.81
CA ALA A 207 13.86 8.11 4.85
C ALA A 207 13.57 9.50 4.28
N MET A 208 14.30 9.93 3.24
CA MET A 208 14.08 11.22 2.57
C MET A 208 12.71 11.28 1.92
N ILE A 209 12.34 10.28 1.12
CA ILE A 209 11.04 10.23 0.43
C ILE A 209 9.88 10.13 1.43
N GLY A 210 9.97 9.26 2.43
CA GLY A 210 8.90 9.15 3.43
C GLY A 210 8.74 10.41 4.30
N SER A 211 9.83 11.11 4.63
CA SER A 211 9.74 12.40 5.34
C SER A 211 9.10 13.47 4.46
N ALA A 212 9.42 13.51 3.17
CA ALA A 212 8.80 14.42 2.22
C ALA A 212 7.29 14.12 2.06
N MET A 213 6.90 12.85 2.03
CA MET A 213 5.49 12.43 2.03
C MET A 213 4.76 12.85 3.31
N ALA A 214 5.40 12.72 4.48
CA ALA A 214 4.82 13.22 5.73
C ALA A 214 4.59 14.75 5.67
N ALA A 215 5.50 15.49 5.03
CA ALA A 215 5.30 16.93 4.80
C ALA A 215 4.10 17.22 3.88
N GLU A 216 3.87 16.44 2.81
CA GLU A 216 2.65 16.57 1.99
C GLU A 216 1.37 16.39 2.83
N VAL A 217 1.33 15.36 3.68
CA VAL A 217 0.20 15.13 4.60
C VAL A 217 -0.01 16.34 5.51
N MET A 218 1.05 16.90 6.07
CA MET A 218 0.94 18.09 6.92
C MET A 218 0.38 19.29 6.15
N LYS A 219 0.81 19.53 4.91
CA LYS A 219 0.27 20.62 4.06
C LYS A 219 -1.22 20.43 3.80
N LEU A 220 -1.62 19.21 3.44
CA LEU A 220 -3.01 18.85 3.20
C LEU A 220 -3.89 19.08 4.44
N VAL A 221 -3.47 18.57 5.60
CA VAL A 221 -4.22 18.66 6.85
C VAL A 221 -4.31 20.10 7.37
N THR A 222 -3.20 20.84 7.33
CA THR A 222 -3.11 22.16 7.97
C THR A 222 -3.50 23.31 7.04
N GLY A 223 -3.41 23.10 5.72
CA GLY A 223 -3.47 24.13 4.69
C GLY A 223 -2.18 24.94 4.54
N ALA A 224 -1.11 24.58 5.26
CA ALA A 224 0.14 25.33 5.33
C ALA A 224 1.05 25.05 4.12
N GLY A 225 0.85 25.76 3.02
CA GLY A 225 1.67 25.65 1.80
C GLY A 225 0.92 25.01 0.64
N GLU A 226 1.68 24.56 -0.37
CA GLU A 226 1.13 24.07 -1.63
C GLU A 226 1.49 22.59 -1.84
N PRO A 227 0.50 21.66 -1.87
CA PRO A 227 0.74 20.26 -2.21
C PRO A 227 1.21 20.06 -3.65
N LEU A 228 1.69 18.86 -3.95
CA LEU A 228 2.23 18.47 -5.26
C LEU A 228 1.17 18.14 -6.33
N PHE A 229 -0.05 18.66 -6.21
CA PHE A 229 -1.08 18.39 -7.21
C PHE A 229 -0.62 18.83 -8.62
N GLY A 230 -0.57 17.91 -9.57
CA GLY A 230 -0.14 18.18 -10.95
C GLY A 230 1.37 18.35 -11.10
N ARG A 231 2.15 17.82 -10.15
CA ARG A 231 3.61 17.87 -10.15
C ARG A 231 4.18 16.57 -9.61
N VAL A 232 5.36 16.19 -10.07
CA VAL A 232 6.13 15.07 -9.53
C VAL A 232 7.49 15.59 -9.10
N LEU A 233 7.84 15.37 -7.84
CA LEU A 233 9.20 15.59 -7.38
C LEU A 233 10.02 14.33 -7.63
N VAL A 234 11.15 14.49 -8.29
CA VAL A 234 12.14 13.44 -8.56
C VAL A 234 13.42 13.78 -7.82
N HIS A 235 13.98 12.81 -7.12
CA HIS A 235 15.19 12.94 -6.33
C HIS A 235 16.23 11.93 -6.77
N ASP A 236 17.42 12.43 -7.11
CA ASP A 236 18.63 11.61 -7.25
C ASP A 236 19.45 11.74 -5.97
N ALA A 237 19.62 10.63 -5.24
CA ALA A 237 20.37 10.61 -3.99
C ALA A 237 21.90 10.60 -4.16
N LEU A 238 22.42 10.22 -5.32
CA LEU A 238 23.87 10.27 -5.61
C LEU A 238 24.31 11.70 -5.87
N ASP A 239 23.55 12.41 -6.70
CA ASP A 239 23.84 13.79 -7.07
C ASP A 239 23.22 14.82 -6.11
N ALA A 240 22.47 14.34 -5.11
CA ALA A 240 21.76 15.14 -4.12
C ALA A 240 20.83 16.19 -4.76
N SER A 241 20.19 15.85 -5.87
CA SER A 241 19.41 16.78 -6.68
C SER A 241 17.90 16.55 -6.54
N TRP A 242 17.12 17.63 -6.69
CA TRP A 242 15.66 17.57 -6.75
C TRP A 242 15.18 18.28 -8.01
N ALA A 243 14.36 17.59 -8.80
CA ALA A 243 13.69 18.15 -9.97
C ALA A 243 12.17 18.09 -9.78
N GLU A 244 11.48 19.14 -10.22
CA GLU A 244 10.03 19.19 -10.26
C GLU A 244 9.57 19.06 -11.72
N LEU A 245 8.86 17.96 -12.01
CA LEU A 245 8.31 17.69 -13.33
C LEU A 245 6.82 18.06 -13.36
N PRO A 246 6.35 18.83 -14.35
CA PRO A 246 4.93 19.11 -14.50
C PRO A 246 4.18 17.84 -14.88
N LEU A 247 3.02 17.63 -14.25
CA LEU A 247 2.11 16.53 -14.54
C LEU A 247 0.76 17.09 -14.97
N GLU A 248 0.28 16.66 -16.13
CA GLU A 248 -1.03 17.04 -16.63
C GLU A 248 -2.13 16.60 -15.64
N ARG A 249 -3.01 17.55 -15.30
CA ARG A 249 -4.13 17.30 -14.39
C ARG A 249 -5.26 16.62 -15.16
N ARG A 250 -5.39 15.33 -14.95
CA ARG A 250 -6.48 14.52 -15.49
C ARG A 250 -6.88 13.43 -14.50
N VAL A 251 -8.13 12.99 -14.61
CA VAL A 251 -8.66 11.84 -13.86
C VAL A 251 -9.08 10.80 -14.89
N PRO A 252 -8.15 9.96 -15.38
CA PRO A 252 -8.50 8.86 -16.26
C PRO A 252 -9.50 7.93 -15.57
N PRO A 253 -10.36 7.24 -16.34
CA PRO A 253 -11.32 6.30 -15.78
C PRO A 253 -10.59 5.21 -15.01
N VAL A 254 -11.09 4.91 -13.82
CA VAL A 254 -10.62 3.79 -13.03
C VAL A 254 -11.20 2.51 -13.65
N PRO A 255 -10.38 1.51 -14.01
CA PRO A 255 -10.88 0.24 -14.54
C PRO A 255 -11.88 -0.40 -13.58
N GLU A 256 -12.94 -1.00 -14.13
CA GLU A 256 -13.84 -1.80 -13.32
C GLU A 256 -13.06 -2.94 -12.67
N ARG A 257 -13.24 -3.10 -11.35
CA ARG A 257 -12.72 -4.28 -10.67
C ARG A 257 -13.42 -5.50 -11.23
N ARG A 258 -12.72 -6.27 -12.05
CA ARG A 258 -13.09 -7.66 -12.29
C ARG A 258 -13.08 -8.32 -10.90
N GLY A 259 -14.21 -8.89 -10.50
CA GLY A 259 -14.43 -9.37 -9.14
C GLY A 259 -13.24 -10.18 -8.64
N ALA A 260 -12.90 -10.02 -7.36
CA ALA A 260 -11.88 -10.84 -6.73
C ALA A 260 -12.15 -12.32 -7.09
N ALA A 261 -11.09 -13.01 -7.51
CA ALA A 261 -11.10 -14.46 -7.71
C ALA A 261 -11.94 -15.13 -6.63
N ALA A 262 -13.00 -15.85 -7.00
CA ALA A 262 -13.81 -16.49 -5.97
C ALA A 262 -12.94 -17.54 -5.29
N SER A 263 -12.89 -17.50 -3.95
CA SER A 263 -12.30 -18.60 -3.19
C SER A 263 -13.28 -19.77 -3.24
N ILE A 264 -12.86 -20.90 -3.79
CA ILE A 264 -13.70 -22.10 -3.92
C ILE A 264 -13.14 -23.22 -3.05
N THR A 265 -14.04 -24.01 -2.46
CA THR A 265 -13.67 -25.17 -1.66
C THR A 265 -13.26 -26.37 -2.54
N ALA A 266 -12.53 -27.33 -1.96
CA ALA A 266 -12.20 -28.58 -2.65
C ALA A 266 -13.44 -29.34 -3.15
N ALA A 267 -14.54 -29.32 -2.40
CA ALA A 267 -15.80 -29.94 -2.79
C ALA A 267 -16.41 -29.27 -4.04
N GLN A 268 -16.46 -27.94 -4.07
CA GLN A 268 -16.95 -27.18 -5.23
C GLN A 268 -16.04 -27.39 -6.45
N LEU A 269 -14.72 -27.48 -6.26
CA LEU A 269 -13.81 -27.79 -7.35
C LEU A 269 -14.06 -29.20 -7.92
N ARG A 270 -14.26 -30.21 -7.07
CA ARG A 270 -14.59 -31.59 -7.51
C ARG A 270 -15.88 -31.63 -8.33
N GLU A 271 -16.91 -30.92 -7.87
CA GLU A 271 -18.18 -30.81 -8.59
C GLU A 271 -18.00 -30.15 -9.97
N ARG A 272 -17.25 -29.04 -10.04
CA ARG A 272 -16.97 -28.35 -11.31
C ARG A 272 -16.15 -29.19 -12.28
N LEU A 273 -15.18 -29.97 -11.78
CA LEU A 273 -14.38 -30.89 -12.60
C LEU A 273 -15.20 -32.05 -13.17
N ALA A 274 -16.28 -32.45 -12.48
CA ALA A 274 -17.24 -33.45 -12.98
C ALA A 274 -18.33 -32.86 -13.90
N GLY A 275 -18.37 -31.53 -14.04
CA GLY A 275 -19.35 -30.82 -14.83
C GLY A 275 -19.08 -30.87 -16.35
N PRO A 276 -20.02 -30.36 -17.16
CA PRO A 276 -19.92 -30.38 -18.63
C PRO A 276 -18.84 -29.44 -19.19
N THR A 277 -18.41 -28.45 -18.41
CA THR A 277 -17.35 -27.48 -18.75
C THR A 277 -16.36 -27.37 -17.59
N PRO A 278 -15.45 -28.33 -17.43
CA PRO A 278 -14.52 -28.34 -16.31
C PRO A 278 -13.52 -27.17 -16.43
N PRO A 279 -13.20 -26.48 -15.32
CA PRO A 279 -12.18 -25.43 -15.34
C PRO A 279 -10.79 -26.03 -15.55
N THR A 280 -9.89 -25.25 -16.15
CA THR A 280 -8.47 -25.59 -16.17
C THR A 280 -7.86 -25.26 -14.82
N VAL A 281 -7.24 -26.26 -14.20
CA VAL A 281 -6.61 -26.11 -12.89
C VAL A 281 -5.12 -25.84 -13.09
N VAL A 282 -4.57 -24.83 -12.40
CA VAL A 282 -3.16 -24.46 -12.48
C VAL A 282 -2.49 -24.68 -11.13
N ASP A 283 -1.46 -25.51 -11.12
CA ASP A 283 -0.67 -25.86 -9.93
C ASP A 283 0.55 -24.95 -9.81
N LEU A 284 0.51 -24.09 -8.80
CA LEU A 284 1.52 -23.07 -8.50
C LEU A 284 2.57 -23.52 -7.49
N ARG A 285 2.57 -24.80 -7.11
CA ARG A 285 3.65 -25.36 -6.28
C ARG A 285 4.99 -25.28 -7.04
N GLU A 286 6.05 -25.00 -6.30
CA GLU A 286 7.41 -24.99 -6.80
C GLU A 286 7.85 -26.39 -7.24
N ASP A 287 8.92 -26.43 -8.04
CA ASP A 287 9.44 -27.67 -8.63
C ASP A 287 9.92 -28.69 -7.57
N ASP A 288 10.28 -28.22 -6.38
CA ASP A 288 10.81 -29.00 -5.24
C ASP A 288 9.74 -29.42 -4.21
N GLU A 289 8.49 -28.97 -4.35
CA GLU A 289 7.41 -29.32 -3.41
C GLU A 289 6.87 -30.75 -3.66
N ASP A 290 6.33 -31.39 -2.60
CA ASP A 290 5.68 -32.71 -2.72
C ASP A 290 4.37 -32.63 -3.53
N ARG A 291 4.23 -33.57 -4.47
CA ARG A 291 3.13 -33.67 -5.44
C ARG A 291 2.55 -35.07 -5.54
N SER A 292 2.84 -35.92 -4.55
CA SER A 292 2.18 -37.21 -4.37
C SER A 292 0.65 -37.10 -4.44
N VAL A 293 0.10 -35.98 -3.95
CA VAL A 293 -1.29 -35.57 -4.17
C VAL A 293 -1.34 -34.41 -5.16
N ALA A 294 -2.14 -34.57 -6.22
CA ALA A 294 -2.37 -33.56 -7.26
C ALA A 294 -3.80 -33.60 -7.78
N VAL A 295 -4.27 -32.47 -8.32
CA VAL A 295 -5.53 -32.43 -9.08
C VAL A 295 -5.25 -33.03 -10.47
N PRO A 296 -6.03 -34.03 -10.93
CA PRO A 296 -5.83 -34.62 -12.25
C PRO A 296 -5.93 -33.57 -13.37
N GLY A 297 -4.98 -33.60 -14.30
CA GLY A 297 -4.97 -32.68 -15.45
C GLY A 297 -4.53 -31.25 -15.14
N ALA A 298 -4.02 -30.97 -13.94
CA ALA A 298 -3.54 -29.63 -13.60
C ALA A 298 -2.34 -29.21 -14.44
N VAL A 299 -2.39 -27.99 -15.00
CA VAL A 299 -1.31 -27.35 -15.74
C VAL A 299 -0.27 -26.85 -14.74
N ARG A 300 1.00 -27.09 -15.02
CA ARG A 300 2.10 -26.71 -14.12
C ARG A 300 2.57 -25.30 -14.41
N MET A 301 2.59 -24.46 -13.38
CA MET A 301 3.17 -23.12 -13.46
C MET A 301 3.66 -22.70 -12.07
N PRO A 302 4.88 -23.10 -11.66
CA PRO A 302 5.45 -22.70 -10.37
C PRO A 302 5.32 -21.21 -10.11
N MET A 303 5.03 -20.82 -8.87
CA MET A 303 4.81 -19.40 -8.54
C MET A 303 6.01 -18.52 -8.88
N SER A 304 7.24 -19.05 -8.73
CA SER A 304 8.49 -18.41 -9.15
C SER A 304 8.55 -18.06 -10.65
N ARG A 305 7.78 -18.74 -11.50
CA ARG A 305 7.71 -18.53 -12.96
C ARG A 305 6.28 -18.17 -13.42
N PHE A 306 5.45 -17.67 -12.52
CA PHE A 306 4.06 -17.36 -12.82
C PHE A 306 3.96 -16.17 -13.77
N ASP A 307 3.31 -16.39 -14.91
CA ASP A 307 3.04 -15.39 -15.94
C ASP A 307 1.54 -15.40 -16.29
N PRO A 308 0.79 -14.32 -15.98
CA PRO A 308 -0.61 -14.20 -16.35
C PRO A 308 -0.88 -14.34 -17.86
N ALA A 309 0.03 -13.90 -18.73
CA ALA A 309 -0.16 -13.97 -20.17
C ALA A 309 -0.07 -15.40 -20.71
N ALA A 310 0.61 -16.29 -19.98
CA ALA A 310 0.74 -17.70 -20.29
C ALA A 310 -0.43 -18.56 -19.75
N LEU A 311 -1.42 -17.95 -19.07
CA LEU A 311 -2.55 -18.67 -18.53
C LEU A 311 -3.48 -19.21 -19.63
N PRO A 312 -4.00 -20.45 -19.48
CA PRO A 312 -4.98 -21.00 -20.41
C PRO A 312 -6.25 -20.15 -20.51
N THR A 313 -6.85 -20.06 -21.69
CA THR A 313 -8.13 -19.37 -21.87
C THR A 313 -9.30 -20.18 -21.30
N GLY A 314 -10.27 -19.50 -20.67
CA GLY A 314 -11.49 -20.12 -20.16
C GLY A 314 -11.58 -20.08 -18.63
N PRO A 315 -12.47 -20.88 -18.02
CA PRO A 315 -12.60 -20.93 -16.56
C PRO A 315 -11.33 -21.50 -15.92
N LEU A 316 -10.71 -20.72 -15.02
CA LEU A 316 -9.44 -21.08 -14.37
C LEU A 316 -9.62 -21.26 -12.87
N VAL A 317 -8.91 -22.22 -12.30
CA VAL A 317 -8.75 -22.37 -10.84
C VAL A 317 -7.27 -22.52 -10.53
N LEU A 318 -6.73 -21.60 -9.74
CA LEU A 318 -5.35 -21.63 -9.28
C LEU A 318 -5.26 -22.33 -7.91
N HIS A 319 -4.23 -23.14 -7.69
CA HIS A 319 -3.96 -23.70 -6.37
C HIS A 319 -2.47 -23.74 -6.06
N CYS A 320 -2.14 -23.81 -4.77
CA CYS A 320 -0.80 -24.10 -4.26
C CYS A 320 -0.91 -25.05 -3.07
N ALA A 321 0.14 -25.19 -2.26
CA ALA A 321 0.09 -26.05 -1.07
C ALA A 321 -0.99 -25.63 -0.04
N SER A 322 -1.09 -24.32 0.27
CA SER A 322 -1.89 -23.79 1.39
C SER A 322 -2.99 -22.78 1.00
N GLY A 323 -3.11 -22.42 -0.28
CA GLY A 323 -4.06 -21.40 -0.76
C GLY A 323 -3.57 -19.95 -0.62
N VAL A 324 -2.38 -19.71 -0.07
CA VAL A 324 -1.81 -18.35 0.04
C VAL A 324 -1.32 -17.85 -1.33
N ARG A 325 -0.43 -18.61 -1.98
CA ARG A 325 0.14 -18.24 -3.29
C ARG A 325 -0.91 -18.19 -4.40
N SER A 326 -1.91 -19.07 -4.37
CA SER A 326 -2.97 -19.06 -5.39
C SER A 326 -3.87 -17.84 -5.33
N ARG A 327 -4.13 -17.28 -4.14
CA ARG A 327 -4.82 -15.98 -4.02
C ARG A 327 -3.99 -14.86 -4.61
N LEU A 328 -2.71 -14.78 -4.26
CA LEU A 328 -1.78 -13.79 -4.82
C LEU A 328 -1.68 -13.90 -6.35
N ALA A 329 -1.57 -15.12 -6.87
CA ALA A 329 -1.54 -15.37 -8.31
C ALA A 329 -2.85 -14.98 -9.00
N ALA A 330 -3.99 -15.20 -8.35
CA ALA A 330 -5.28 -14.83 -8.90
C ALA A 330 -5.48 -13.30 -8.92
N GLU A 331 -4.93 -12.59 -7.94
CA GLU A 331 -4.86 -11.12 -7.96
C GLU A 331 -3.96 -10.61 -9.10
N ARG A 332 -2.80 -11.25 -9.31
CA ARG A 332 -1.92 -10.94 -10.45
C ARG A 332 -2.59 -11.23 -11.79
N ALA A 333 -3.29 -12.35 -11.91
CA ALA A 333 -4.08 -12.70 -13.10
C ALA A 333 -5.18 -11.66 -13.37
N ALA A 334 -5.90 -11.24 -12.33
CA ALA A 334 -6.93 -10.22 -12.43
C ALA A 334 -6.38 -8.86 -12.88
N ALA A 335 -5.18 -8.48 -12.40
CA ALA A 335 -4.49 -7.27 -12.85
C ALA A 335 -4.15 -7.31 -14.36
N ALA A 336 -3.84 -8.49 -14.89
CA ALA A 336 -3.63 -8.72 -16.33
C ALA A 336 -4.93 -8.97 -17.12
N GLY A 337 -6.10 -8.75 -16.51
CA GLY A 337 -7.40 -8.94 -17.15
C GLY A 337 -7.86 -10.40 -17.26
N VAL A 338 -7.15 -11.36 -16.66
CA VAL A 338 -7.52 -12.77 -16.65
C VAL A 338 -8.34 -13.11 -15.40
N THR A 339 -9.51 -13.73 -15.59
CA THR A 339 -10.36 -14.17 -14.47
C THR A 339 -10.02 -15.59 -14.06
N SER A 340 -9.76 -15.79 -12.78
CA SER A 340 -9.49 -17.11 -12.20
C SER A 340 -10.04 -17.19 -10.78
N ASP A 341 -10.42 -18.37 -10.33
CA ASP A 341 -10.75 -18.67 -8.93
C ASP A 341 -9.51 -19.23 -8.19
N SER A 342 -9.52 -19.22 -6.85
CA SER A 342 -8.46 -19.83 -6.04
C SER A 342 -9.01 -20.96 -5.18
N LEU A 343 -8.29 -22.08 -5.10
CA LEU A 343 -8.63 -23.19 -4.21
C LEU A 343 -8.33 -22.83 -2.74
N ASP A 344 -9.37 -22.79 -1.91
CA ASP A 344 -9.27 -22.48 -0.49
C ASP A 344 -8.52 -23.58 0.29
N GLY A 345 -7.54 -23.16 1.09
CA GLY A 345 -6.64 -24.07 1.83
C GLY A 345 -5.71 -24.92 0.95
N GLY A 346 -5.71 -24.73 -0.37
CA GLY A 346 -4.80 -25.38 -1.31
C GLY A 346 -4.88 -26.90 -1.33
N MET A 347 -3.74 -27.56 -1.60
CA MET A 347 -3.67 -29.02 -1.65
C MET A 347 -3.89 -29.68 -0.27
N ALA A 348 -3.67 -28.95 0.83
CA ALA A 348 -3.91 -29.46 2.17
C ALA A 348 -5.40 -29.81 2.42
N THR A 349 -6.33 -29.10 1.78
CA THR A 349 -7.77 -29.39 1.85
C THR A 349 -8.20 -30.39 0.78
N TRP A 350 -7.53 -30.40 -0.38
CA TRP A 350 -7.79 -31.37 -1.45
C TRP A 350 -7.44 -32.81 -1.08
N ALA A 351 -6.43 -33.01 -0.23
CA ALA A 351 -6.03 -34.34 0.23
C ALA A 351 -6.99 -34.99 1.25
N ARG A 352 -8.01 -34.24 1.72
CA ARG A 352 -9.05 -34.70 2.65
C ARG A 352 -10.34 -35.07 1.91
#